data_AF-A0A3M2SIL8-F1
#
_entry.id   AF-A0A3M2SIL8-F1
#
_cell.length_a   1.000
_cell.length_b   1.000
_cell.length_c   1.000
_cell.angle_alpha   90.00
_cell.angle_beta   90.00
_cell.angle_gamma   90.00
#
_symmetry.space_group_name_H-M   'P 1'
#
loop_
_entity.id
_entity.type
_entity.pdbx_description
1 polymer ?
#
loop_
_entity_poly.entity_id
_entity_poly.type
_entity_poly.pdbx_seq_one_letter_code
_entity_poly.pdbx_strand_id
1 'polypeptide(L)'
;MADNSLPSPSTEVLMSRLMAAIDALCETCRRPQYSQSLATNSILYPYTAARLEVAVLVRRPEWVEELRRLVKLCDPYAMTANFCTLDEMLDEALDKGDDDYDIDEQARRRNTEVATF
;
A
#
# COMPACT_ATOMS: atom_id res chain seq x y z
N MET A 1 15.77 20.38 32.12
CA MET A 1 14.55 20.55 31.31
C MET A 1 14.16 19.18 30.81
N ALA A 2 13.03 18.64 31.24
CA ALA A 2 12.54 17.38 30.69
C ALA A 2 11.97 17.68 29.30
N ASP A 3 12.46 17.01 28.27
CA ASP A 3 11.87 17.04 26.95
C ASP A 3 10.45 16.48 27.05
N ASN A 4 9.46 17.34 26.81
CA ASN A 4 8.04 17.07 26.99
C ASN A 4 7.39 16.64 25.66
N SER A 5 8.19 16.07 24.75
CA SER A 5 7.75 15.53 23.48
C SER A 5 6.94 14.24 23.72
N LEU A 6 5.70 14.20 23.20
CA LEU A 6 4.92 12.98 23.20
C LEU A 6 5.68 11.92 22.39
N PRO A 7 5.72 10.65 22.84
CA PRO A 7 6.41 9.60 22.08
C PRO A 7 5.78 9.48 20.70
N SER A 8 6.62 9.46 19.67
CA SER A 8 6.17 9.26 18.29
C SER A 8 5.52 7.88 18.16
N PRO A 9 4.41 7.76 17.42
CA PRO A 9 3.78 6.46 17.20
C PRO A 9 4.75 5.50 16.50
N SER A 10 4.71 4.23 16.83
CA SER A 10 5.49 3.21 16.13
C SER A 10 4.98 3.01 14.71
N THR A 11 5.85 2.53 13.82
CA THR A 11 5.48 2.16 12.45
C THR A 11 4.32 1.17 12.42
N GLU A 12 4.27 0.19 13.33
CA GLU A 12 3.16 -0.76 13.41
C GLU A 12 1.80 -0.07 13.72
N VAL A 13 1.80 0.96 14.56
CA VAL A 13 0.60 1.75 14.84
C VAL A 13 0.19 2.57 13.61
N LEU A 14 1.15 3.16 12.90
CA LEU A 14 0.88 3.91 11.67
C LEU A 14 0.34 2.98 10.57
N MET A 15 0.96 1.82 10.38
CA MET A 15 0.52 0.78 9.45
C MET A 15 -0.89 0.28 9.76
N SER A 16 -1.18 0.00 11.04
CA SER A 16 -2.53 -0.43 11.46
C SER A 16 -3.58 0.63 11.13
N ARG A 17 -3.27 1.91 11.34
CA ARG A 17 -4.16 3.04 10.99
C ARG A 17 -4.35 3.17 9.48
N LEU A 18 -3.27 3.00 8.71
CA LEU A 18 -3.32 3.03 7.25
C LEU A 18 -4.17 1.89 6.69
N MET A 19 -3.96 0.66 7.15
CA MET A 19 -4.77 -0.50 6.76
C MET A 19 -6.25 -0.31 7.11
N ALA A 20 -6.56 0.21 8.31
CA ALA A 20 -7.93 0.52 8.70
C ALA A 20 -8.57 1.61 7.82
N ALA A 21 -7.80 2.61 7.38
CA ALA A 21 -8.28 3.63 6.46
C ALA A 21 -8.56 3.07 5.06
N ILE A 22 -7.68 2.20 4.56
CA ILE A 22 -7.87 1.47 3.31
C ILE A 22 -9.15 0.62 3.39
N ASP A 23 -9.33 -0.16 4.46
CA ASP A 23 -10.52 -0.99 4.66
C ASP A 23 -11.82 -0.16 4.72
N ALA A 24 -11.81 0.97 5.44
CA ALA A 24 -12.96 1.87 5.49
C ALA A 24 -13.32 2.49 4.12
N LEU A 25 -12.31 2.87 3.33
CA LEU A 25 -12.51 3.35 1.96
C LEU A 25 -13.12 2.25 1.09
N CYS A 26 -12.53 1.07 1.16
CA CYS A 26 -12.98 -0.13 0.48
C CYS A 26 -14.45 -0.45 0.74
N GLU A 27 -14.83 -0.51 2.01
CA GLU A 27 -16.21 -0.77 2.43
C GLU A 27 -17.17 0.32 1.94
N THR A 28 -16.74 1.58 1.96
CA THR A 28 -17.56 2.71 1.49
C THR A 28 -17.83 2.59 -0.01
N CYS A 29 -16.82 2.26 -0.81
CA CYS A 29 -16.93 2.15 -2.27
C CYS A 29 -17.81 1.00 -2.73
N ARG A 30 -18.02 -0.04 -1.90
CA ARG A 30 -18.95 -1.14 -2.19
C ARG A 30 -20.42 -0.76 -2.05
N ARG A 31 -20.74 0.35 -1.38
CA ARG A 31 -22.12 0.79 -1.22
C ARG A 31 -22.63 1.39 -2.53
N PRO A 32 -23.81 0.98 -3.04
CA PRO A 32 -24.34 1.46 -4.31
C PRO A 32 -24.40 2.99 -4.43
N GLN A 33 -24.65 3.66 -3.30
CA GLN A 33 -24.73 5.13 -3.22
C GLN A 33 -23.39 5.83 -3.51
N TYR A 34 -22.27 5.12 -3.36
CA TYR A 34 -20.92 5.63 -3.59
C TYR A 34 -20.20 4.94 -4.75
N SER A 35 -20.95 4.21 -5.59
CA SER A 35 -20.40 3.49 -6.76
C SER A 35 -19.71 4.39 -7.79
N GLN A 36 -20.00 5.70 -7.79
CA GLN A 36 -19.36 6.70 -8.65
C GLN A 36 -18.21 7.46 -7.95
N SER A 37 -17.85 7.05 -6.74
CA SER A 37 -16.76 7.69 -6.00
C SER A 37 -15.43 7.42 -6.69
N LEU A 38 -14.73 8.48 -7.09
CA LEU A 38 -13.38 8.41 -7.64
C LEU A 38 -12.31 8.19 -6.55
N ALA A 39 -12.70 8.09 -5.28
CA ALA A 39 -11.78 7.87 -4.17
C ALA A 39 -11.03 6.54 -4.28
N THR A 40 -11.57 5.55 -5.00
CA THR A 40 -10.88 4.30 -5.32
C THR A 40 -9.65 4.51 -6.19
N ASN A 41 -9.60 5.55 -7.03
CA ASN A 41 -8.43 5.83 -7.87
C ASN A 41 -7.18 6.11 -7.03
N SER A 42 -7.38 6.59 -5.80
CA SER A 42 -6.28 6.90 -4.88
C SER A 42 -5.80 5.70 -4.08
N ILE A 43 -6.33 4.48 -4.29
CA ILE A 43 -6.00 3.29 -3.48
C ILE A 43 -4.57 2.80 -3.68
N LEU A 44 -4.00 3.06 -4.86
CA LEU A 44 -2.72 2.50 -5.25
C LEU A 44 -1.56 3.13 -4.46
N TYR A 45 -1.61 4.44 -4.19
CA TYR A 45 -0.64 5.12 -3.33
C TYR A 45 -0.56 4.58 -1.89
N PRO A 46 -1.63 4.55 -1.08
CA PRO A 46 -1.57 4.02 0.28
C PRO A 46 -1.28 2.52 0.31
N TYR A 47 -1.70 1.75 -0.71
CA TYR A 47 -1.27 0.36 -0.87
C TYR A 47 0.25 0.25 -1.05
N THR A 48 0.82 1.05 -1.96
CA THR A 48 2.27 1.10 -2.22
C THR A 48 3.04 1.49 -0.96
N ALA A 49 2.63 2.58 -0.31
CA ALA A 49 3.25 3.05 0.92
C ALA A 49 3.23 1.98 2.02
N ALA A 50 2.12 1.27 2.20
CA ALA A 50 2.04 0.17 3.17
C ALA A 50 2.93 -1.01 2.79
N ARG A 51 2.98 -1.38 1.50
CA ARG A 51 3.76 -2.51 0.98
C ARG A 51 5.28 -2.26 1.01
N LEU A 52 5.72 -1.01 1.07
CA LEU A 52 7.13 -0.62 1.20
C LEU A 52 7.65 -0.65 2.65
N GLU A 53 6.78 -0.78 3.66
CA GLU A 53 7.18 -1.00 5.06
C GLU A 53 7.61 -2.47 5.28
N VAL A 54 8.61 -2.91 4.50
CA VAL A 54 9.02 -4.31 4.35
C VAL A 54 9.43 -4.91 5.68
N ALA A 55 10.19 -4.19 6.50
CA ALA A 55 10.62 -4.66 7.82
C ALA A 55 9.42 -5.02 8.71
N VAL A 56 8.32 -4.26 8.65
CA VAL A 56 7.08 -4.56 9.38
C VAL A 56 6.41 -5.79 8.79
N LEU A 57 6.28 -5.85 7.47
CA LEU A 57 5.57 -6.92 6.77
C LEU A 57 6.25 -8.28 6.87
N VAL A 58 7.59 -8.33 6.93
CA VAL A 58 8.35 -9.55 7.22
C VAL A 58 7.99 -10.11 8.60
N ARG A 59 7.73 -9.25 9.59
CA ARG A 59 7.29 -9.66 10.94
C ARG A 59 5.79 -9.99 11.01
N ARG A 60 5.01 -9.51 10.05
CA ARG A 60 3.54 -9.59 9.99
C ARG A 60 3.09 -10.05 8.60
N PRO A 61 3.43 -11.26 8.16
CA PRO A 61 3.09 -11.74 6.81
C PRO A 61 1.57 -11.74 6.56
N GLU A 62 0.76 -11.89 7.61
CA GLU A 62 -0.70 -11.79 7.53
C GLU A 62 -1.19 -10.42 7.05
N TRP A 63 -0.41 -9.35 7.25
CA TRP A 63 -0.76 -8.01 6.77
C TRP A 63 -0.54 -7.85 5.27
N VAL A 64 0.40 -8.59 4.67
CA VAL A 64 0.60 -8.61 3.22
C VAL A 64 -0.66 -9.17 2.54
N GLU A 65 -1.15 -10.30 3.04
CA GLU A 65 -2.36 -10.93 2.52
C GLU A 65 -3.59 -10.04 2.70
N GLU A 66 -3.69 -9.33 3.81
CA GLU A 66 -4.78 -8.39 4.05
C GLU A 66 -4.70 -7.18 3.09
N LEU A 67 -3.53 -6.59 2.88
CA LEU A 67 -3.34 -5.51 1.90
C LEU A 67 -3.71 -5.96 0.48
N ARG A 68 -3.27 -7.16 0.08
CA ARG A 68 -3.62 -7.77 -1.22
C ARG A 68 -5.12 -8.00 -1.36
N ARG A 69 -5.79 -8.45 -0.28
CA ARG A 69 -7.24 -8.61 -0.25
C ARG A 69 -7.95 -7.27 -0.42
N LEU A 70 -7.52 -6.25 0.32
CA LEU A 70 -8.11 -4.92 0.29
C LEU A 70 -8.01 -4.26 -1.07
N VAL A 71 -6.82 -4.24 -1.68
CA VAL A 71 -6.65 -3.58 -3.00
C VAL A 71 -7.50 -4.25 -4.08
N LYS A 72 -7.61 -5.60 -4.08
CA LYS A 72 -8.44 -6.35 -5.03
C LYS A 72 -9.95 -6.08 -4.89
N LEU A 73 -10.41 -5.69 -3.71
CA LEU A 73 -11.82 -5.38 -3.48
C LEU A 73 -12.22 -4.00 -4.01
N CYS A 74 -11.24 -3.11 -4.19
CA CYS A 74 -11.47 -1.66 -4.24
C CYS A 74 -10.90 -1.02 -5.49
N ASP A 75 -9.93 -1.68 -6.12
CA ASP A 75 -9.32 -1.20 -7.33
C ASP A 75 -10.07 -1.75 -8.56
N PRO A 76 -10.86 -0.92 -9.29
CA PRO A 76 -11.42 -1.29 -10.58
C PRO A 76 -10.32 -1.57 -11.63
N TYR A 77 -9.07 -1.23 -11.33
CA TYR A 77 -7.87 -1.40 -12.15
C TYR A 77 -6.88 -2.44 -11.59
N ALA A 78 -7.31 -3.32 -10.66
CA ALA A 78 -6.49 -4.38 -10.04
C ALA A 78 -5.85 -5.38 -11.03
N MET A 79 -6.11 -5.22 -12.33
CA MET A 79 -5.59 -6.04 -13.43
C MET A 79 -4.95 -5.20 -14.54
N THR A 80 -4.71 -3.90 -14.31
CA THR A 80 -3.98 -3.07 -15.27
C THR A 80 -2.50 -3.40 -15.26
N ALA A 81 -1.84 -3.16 -16.39
CA ALA A 81 -0.39 -3.33 -16.48
C ALA A 81 0.37 -2.52 -15.42
N ASN A 82 -0.14 -1.34 -15.06
CA ASN A 82 0.41 -0.49 -14.00
C ASN A 82 0.35 -1.18 -12.63
N PHE A 83 -0.82 -1.72 -12.26
CA PHE A 83 -0.98 -2.46 -11.01
C PHE A 83 -0.09 -3.70 -10.97
N CYS A 84 -0.11 -4.54 -12.03
CA CYS A 84 0.67 -5.78 -12.04
C CYS A 84 2.17 -5.51 -11.92
N THR A 85 2.69 -4.54 -12.68
CA THR A 85 4.11 -4.15 -12.61
C THR A 85 4.49 -3.65 -11.22
N LEU A 86 3.63 -2.86 -10.59
CA LEU A 86 3.83 -2.36 -9.24
C LEU A 86 3.80 -3.49 -8.20
N ASP A 87 2.83 -4.39 -8.27
CA ASP A 87 2.68 -5.51 -7.34
C ASP A 87 3.89 -6.47 -7.43
N GLU A 88 4.40 -6.74 -8.65
CA GLU A 88 5.64 -7.49 -8.86
C GLU A 88 6.85 -6.83 -8.20
N MET A 89 7.00 -5.51 -8.34
CA MET A 89 8.08 -4.77 -7.68
C MET A 89 7.96 -4.81 -6.15
N LEU A 90 6.75 -4.75 -5.61
CA LEU A 90 6.49 -4.82 -4.17
C LEU A 90 6.68 -6.24 -3.61
N ASP A 91 6.41 -7.27 -4.39
CA ASP A 91 6.74 -8.66 -4.06
C ASP A 91 8.25 -8.85 -4.03
N GLU A 92 8.99 -8.31 -5.00
CA GLU A 92 10.45 -8.37 -5.00
C GLU A 92 11.08 -7.67 -3.79
N ALA A 93 10.56 -6.52 -3.38
CA ALA A 93 11.01 -5.82 -2.18
C ALA A 93 10.87 -6.70 -0.94
N LEU A 94 9.70 -7.33 -0.79
CA LEU A 94 9.38 -8.22 0.32
C LEU A 94 10.26 -9.48 0.32
N ASP A 95 10.42 -10.13 -0.84
CA ASP A 95 11.22 -11.35 -0.99
C ASP A 95 12.70 -11.11 -0.66
N LYS A 96 13.21 -9.92 -0.98
CA LYS A 96 14.59 -9.51 -0.65
C LYS A 96 14.74 -9.00 0.78
N GLY A 97 13.63 -8.68 1.47
CA GLY A 97 13.65 -8.00 2.76
C GLY A 97 14.24 -6.58 2.66
N ASP A 98 14.05 -5.91 1.52
CA ASP A 98 14.64 -4.61 1.19
C ASP A 98 13.72 -3.46 1.66
N ASP A 99 14.04 -2.88 2.81
CA ASP A 99 13.28 -1.77 3.41
C ASP A 99 13.57 -0.41 2.73
N ASP A 100 14.65 -0.34 1.94
CA ASP A 100 15.08 0.86 1.21
C ASP A 100 14.70 0.77 -0.29
N TYR A 101 13.71 -0.08 -0.63
CA TYR A 101 13.36 -0.38 -2.03
C TYR A 101 12.79 0.84 -2.77
N ASP A 102 13.58 1.40 -3.70
CA ASP A 102 13.20 2.54 -4.53
C ASP A 102 12.38 2.11 -5.76
N ILE A 103 11.06 2.34 -5.72
CA ILE A 103 10.14 2.03 -6.83
C ILE A 103 10.53 2.75 -8.13
N ASP A 104 10.98 4.00 -8.06
CA ASP A 104 11.31 4.79 -9.25
C ASP A 104 12.59 4.26 -9.91
N GLU A 105 13.60 3.91 -9.11
CA GLU A 105 14.79 3.26 -9.63
C GLU A 105 14.45 1.91 -10.30
N GLN A 106 13.57 1.13 -9.69
CA GLN A 106 13.20 -0.19 -10.15
C GLN A 106 12.32 -0.14 -11.41
N ALA A 107 11.44 0.86 -11.52
CA ALA A 107 10.69 1.15 -12.72
C ALA A 107 11.60 1.57 -13.88
N ARG A 108 12.56 2.48 -13.63
CA ARG A 108 13.57 2.89 -14.63
C ARG A 108 14.37 1.71 -15.16
N ARG A 109 14.83 0.80 -14.29
CA ARG A 109 15.59 -0.40 -14.70
C ARG A 109 14.79 -1.33 -15.61
N ARG A 110 13.46 -1.34 -15.48
CA ARG A 110 12.54 -2.15 -16.28
C ARG A 110 12.07 -1.45 -17.57
N ASN A 111 12.53 -0.22 -17.84
CA ASN A 111 11.98 0.65 -18.89
C ASN A 111 10.45 0.78 -18.82
N THR A 112 9.92 0.87 -17.60
CA THR A 112 8.49 1.07 -17.35
C THR A 112 8.27 2.33 -16.55
N GLU A 113 7.08 2.90 -16.68
CA GLU A 113 6.59 3.97 -15.82
C GLU A 113 5.48 3.40 -14.95
N VAL A 114 5.46 3.78 -13.67
CA VAL A 114 4.44 3.35 -12.73
C VAL A 114 3.84 4.58 -12.09
N ALA A 115 2.52 4.71 -12.22
CA ALA A 115 1.74 5.75 -11.58
C ALA A 115 1.06 5.19 -10.34
N THR A 116 1.06 5.94 -9.25
CA THR A 116 0.31 5.59 -8.02
C THR A 116 -0.97 6.43 -7.86
N PHE A 117 -1.29 7.28 -8.85
CA PHE A 117 -2.43 8.20 -8.90
C PHE A 117 -2.87 8.50 -10.33
#